data_AF-A0A382YJT0-F1
#
_entry.id   AF-A0A382YJT0-F1
#
_cell.length_a   1.000
_cell.length_b   1.000
_cell.length_c   1.000
_cell.angle_alpha   90.00
_cell.angle_beta   90.00
_cell.angle_gamma   90.00
#
_symmetry.space_group_name_H-M   'P 1'
#
loop_
_entity.id
_entity.type
_entity.pdbx_description
1 polymer ?
#
loop_
_entity_poly.entity_id
_entity_poly.type
_entity_poly.pdbx_seq_one_letter_code
_entity_poly.pdbx_strand_id
1 'polypeptide(L)' 'MENAKETPCLCALSETGLIHVTGKDAERFLHNQLSYKIEGLQAVEAPLAAW' A
#
# COMPACT_ATOMS: atom_id res chain seq x y z
N MET A 1 29.33 -0.63 -14.42
CA MET A 1 28.39 -0.57 -13.27
C MET A 1 27.89 -1.99 -13.08
N GLU A 2 28.39 -2.67 -12.06
CA GLU A 2 28.12 -4.07 -11.80
C GLU A 2 26.77 -4.18 -11.06
N ASN A 3 25.81 -4.92 -11.63
CA ASN A 3 24.54 -5.19 -10.97
C ASN A 3 24.81 -6.09 -9.77
N ALA A 4 24.68 -5.56 -8.56
CA ALA A 4 24.77 -6.36 -7.35
C ALA A 4 23.72 -7.48 -7.41
N LYS A 5 24.14 -8.74 -7.31
CA LYS A 5 23.23 -9.87 -7.14
C LYS A 5 22.60 -9.76 -5.76
N GLU A 6 21.37 -9.25 -5.69
CA GLU A 6 20.60 -9.23 -4.45
C GLU A 6 20.36 -10.67 -3.99
N THR A 7 20.84 -10.99 -2.79
CA THR A 7 20.56 -12.27 -2.14
C THR A 7 19.20 -12.15 -1.46
N PRO A 8 18.26 -13.09 -1.65
CA PRO A 8 16.98 -13.05 -0.97
C PRO A 8 17.17 -12.97 0.54
N CYS A 9 16.52 -12.01 1.19
CA CYS A 9 16.60 -11.82 2.64
C CYS A 9 15.21 -11.68 3.25
N LEU A 10 15.06 -12.15 4.49
CA LEU A 10 13.85 -12.00 5.28
C LEU A 10 14.02 -10.77 6.17
N CYS A 11 13.22 -9.73 5.94
CA CYS A 11 13.28 -8.48 6.70
C CYS A 11 12.08 -8.37 7.65
N ALA A 12 12.34 -8.01 8.90
CA ALA A 12 11.28 -7.63 9.83
C ALA A 12 10.80 -6.21 9.53
N LEU A 13 9.49 -6.00 9.42
CA LEU A 13 8.86 -4.70 9.18
C LEU A 13 8.42 -4.05 10.50
N SER A 14 9.29 -4.04 11.51
CA SER A 14 8.95 -3.63 12.88
C SER A 14 8.53 -2.17 13.03
N GLU A 15 8.89 -1.31 12.08
CA GLU A 15 8.54 0.12 12.08
C GLU A 15 7.28 0.42 11.23
N THR A 16 6.74 -0.58 10.52
CA THR A 16 5.57 -0.40 9.66
C THR A 16 4.28 -0.57 10.46
N GLY A 17 3.46 0.48 10.50
CA GLY A 17 2.10 0.42 11.02
C GLY A 17 1.13 -0.13 9.98
N LEU A 18 0.25 -1.04 10.39
CA LEU A 18 -0.82 -1.59 9.55
C LEU A 18 -2.18 -1.14 10.08
N ILE A 19 -3.00 -0.55 9.21
CA ILE A 19 -4.36 -0.11 9.52
C ILE A 19 -5.32 -0.77 8.53
N HIS A 20 -6.41 -1.33 9.05
CA HIS A 20 -7.48 -1.88 8.23
C HIS A 20 -8.72 -1.00 8.37
N VAL A 21 -9.17 -0.41 7.25
CA VAL A 21 -10.39 0.40 7.19
C VAL A 21 -11.53 -0.46 6.63
N THR A 22 -12.66 -0.52 7.34
CA THR A 22 -13.81 -1.36 6.95
C THR A 22 -15.12 -0.59 7.02
N GLY A 23 -16.15 -1.11 6.34
CA GLY A 23 -17.48 -0.52 6.25
C GLY A 23 -17.86 -0.16 4.83
N LYS A 24 -19.16 0.12 4.61
CA LYS A 24 -19.74 0.39 3.29
C LYS A 24 -19.08 1.57 2.56
N ASP A 25 -18.55 2.53 3.31
CA ASP A 25 -17.99 3.77 2.79
C ASP A 25 -16.45 3.82 2.83
N ALA A 26 -15.77 2.70 3.10
CA ALA A 26 -14.31 2.66 3.27
C ALA A 26 -13.55 3.18 2.04
N GLU A 27 -13.99 2.80 0.83
CA GLU A 27 -13.42 3.27 -0.43
C GLU A 27 -13.57 4.79 -0.58
N ARG A 28 -14.77 5.33 -0.38
CA ARG A 28 -14.99 6.78 -0.46
C ARG A 28 -14.19 7.55 0.59
N PHE A 29 -14.08 7.00 1.81
CA PHE A 29 -13.28 7.60 2.86
C PHE A 29 -11.81 7.69 2.47
N LEU A 30 -11.20 6.56 2.09
CA LEU A 30 -9.78 6.50 1.72
C LEU A 30 -9.49 7.35 0.48
N HIS A 31 -10.42 7.44 -0.48
CA HIS A 31 -10.23 8.25 -1.69
C HIS A 31 -10.04 9.74 -1.38
N ASN A 32 -10.70 10.23 -0.33
CA ASN A 32 -10.59 11.62 0.11
C ASN A 32 -9.33 11.88 0.96
N GLN A 33 -8.56 10.85 1.33
CA GLN A 33 -7.39 10.97 2.21
C GLN A 33 -6.08 10.64 1.49
N LEU A 34 -6.14 10.15 0.24
CA LEU A 34 -4.98 9.69 -0.50
C LEU A 34 -4.83 10.51 -1.78
N SER A 35 -3.59 10.76 -2.18
CA SER A 35 -3.27 11.40 -3.48
C SER A 35 -3.55 10.49 -4.69
N TYR A 36 -3.96 9.25 -4.45
CA TYR A 36 -4.23 8.25 -5.47
C TYR A 36 -5.73 7.99 -5.63
N LYS A 37 -6.16 7.78 -6.88
CA LYS A 37 -7.53 7.39 -7.18
C LYS A 37 -7.74 5.91 -6.90
N ILE A 38 -8.30 5.60 -5.74
CA ILE A 38 -8.61 4.21 -5.32
C ILE A 38 -9.99 3.74 -5.76
N GLU A 39 -10.81 4.60 -6.37
CA GLU A 39 -12.11 4.19 -6.90
C GLU A 39 -11.96 3.08 -7.94
N GLY A 40 -12.61 1.94 -7.70
CA GLY A 40 -12.57 0.79 -8.60
C GLY A 40 -11.28 -0.03 -8.55
N LEU A 41 -10.42 0.20 -7.55
CA LEU A 41 -9.20 -0.58 -7.32
C LEU A 41 -9.54 -2.05 -7.12
N GLN A 42 -8.88 -2.94 -7.85
CA GLN A 42 -9.10 -4.38 -7.74
C GLN A 42 -8.43 -4.93 -6.48
N ALA A 43 -8.95 -6.05 -5.95
CA ALA A 43 -8.43 -6.66 -4.71
C ALA A 43 -6.96 -7.12 -4.79
N VAL A 44 -6.38 -7.21 -6.00
CA VAL A 44 -4.99 -7.61 -6.24
C VAL A 44 -4.04 -6.42 -6.42
N GLU A 45 -4.57 -5.19 -6.42
CA GLU A 45 -3.80 -3.97 -6.63
C GLU A 45 -3.47 -3.32 -5.28
N ALA A 46 -2.21 -2.91 -5.10
CA ALA A 46 -1.71 -2.27 -3.88
C ALA A 46 -0.79 -1.08 -4.23
N PRO A 47 -1.36 0.05 -4.70
CA PRO A 47 -0.57 1.21 -5.08
C PRO A 47 0.06 1.90 -3.87
N LEU A 48 1.27 2.43 -4.06
CA LEU A 48 1.87 3.38 -3.12
C LEU A 48 1.23 4.75 -3.33
N ALA A 49 0.46 5.21 -2.35
CA ALA A 49 -0.18 6.52 -2.34
C ALA A 49 0.41 7.39 -1.23
N ALA A 50 0.56 8.68 -1.48
CA ALA A 50 0.82 9.64 -0.41
C ALA A 50 -0.51 9.96 0.29
N TRP A 51 -0.46 10.22 1.59
CA TRP A 51 -1.56 10.80 2.35
C TRP A 51 -1.64 12.31 2.12
#